data_AF-A0A965ZT08-F1
#
_entry.id   AF-A0A965ZT08-F1
#
_cell.length_a   1.000
_cell.length_b   1.000
_cell.length_c   1.000
_cell.angle_alpha   90.00
_cell.angle_beta   90.00
_cell.angle_gamma   90.00
#
_symmetry.space_group_name_H-M   'P 1'
#
loop_
_entity.id
_entity.type
_entity.pdbx_description
1 polymer ?
#
loop_
_entity_poly.entity_id
_entity_poly.type
_entity_poly.pdbx_seq_one_letter_code
_entity_poly.pdbx_strand_id
1 'polypeptide(L)'
;MSEREEISRGLVAGRSIRSIAASLGRAASTVSRDVQRNGGPQCYQATPADQTAWDRARRPKTCKLMRNRALARLVALKLMQFWSPEQIAEWLKHTYPDDQNNPVSHEKIYRSLFIQARGAPKNMTFGRCADFRIRDRLGAFSATGWCDQPGPAVV
;
A
#
# COMPACT_ATOMS: atom_id res chain seq x y z
N MET A 1 -3.12 -8.89 -30.14
CA MET A 1 -1.94 -9.63 -29.61
C MET A 1 -1.14 -8.64 -28.79
N SER A 2 -0.71 -9.02 -27.58
CA SER A 2 0.09 -8.14 -26.71
C SER A 2 1.49 -7.96 -27.31
N GLU A 3 2.09 -6.76 -27.24
CA GLU A 3 3.47 -6.51 -27.74
C GLU A 3 4.46 -7.58 -27.22
N ARG A 4 4.24 -8.08 -25.99
CA ARG A 4 5.09 -9.11 -25.36
C ARG A 4 4.95 -10.51 -25.96
N GLU A 5 3.78 -10.87 -26.46
CA GLU A 5 3.59 -12.16 -27.15
C GLU A 5 4.39 -12.19 -28.44
N GLU A 6 4.48 -11.06 -29.14
CA GLU A 6 5.30 -10.92 -30.35
C GLU A 6 6.79 -11.00 -30.04
N ILE A 7 7.24 -10.43 -28.92
CA ILE A 7 8.62 -10.60 -28.43
C ILE A 7 8.91 -12.08 -28.14
N SER A 8 8.01 -12.76 -27.41
CA SER A 8 8.19 -14.18 -27.07
C SER A 8 8.25 -15.07 -28.31
N ARG A 9 7.32 -14.89 -29.26
CA ARG A 9 7.33 -15.63 -30.54
C ARG A 9 8.57 -15.31 -31.38
N GLY A 10 8.98 -14.04 -31.41
CA GLY A 10 10.17 -13.60 -32.13
C GLY A 10 11.45 -14.26 -31.60
N LEU A 11 11.58 -14.38 -30.27
CA LEU A 11 12.71 -15.03 -29.63
C LEU A 11 12.73 -16.54 -29.88
N VAL A 12 11.58 -17.22 -29.78
CA VAL A 12 11.47 -18.66 -30.10
C VAL A 12 11.77 -18.93 -31.57
N ALA A 13 11.39 -18.03 -32.47
CA ALA A 13 11.72 -18.10 -33.89
C ALA A 13 13.19 -17.71 -34.21
N GLY A 14 14.03 -17.46 -33.20
CA GLY A 14 15.44 -17.11 -33.38
C GLY A 14 15.69 -15.72 -33.98
N ARG A 15 14.70 -14.83 -33.97
CA ARG A 15 14.85 -13.47 -34.52
C ARG A 15 15.70 -12.61 -33.59
N SER A 16 16.47 -11.70 -34.17
CA SER A 16 17.24 -10.73 -33.39
C SER A 16 16.32 -9.72 -32.70
N ILE A 17 16.75 -9.23 -31.53
CA ILE A 17 16.02 -8.19 -30.77
C ILE A 17 15.74 -6.95 -31.62
N ARG A 18 16.65 -6.59 -32.54
CA ARG A 18 16.48 -5.44 -33.45
C ARG A 18 15.34 -5.66 -34.45
N SER A 19 15.22 -6.87 -34.99
CA SER A 19 14.14 -7.24 -35.92
C SER A 19 12.78 -7.24 -35.22
N ILE A 20 12.71 -7.79 -34.01
CA ILE A 20 11.50 -7.78 -33.17
C ILE A 20 11.09 -6.34 -32.81
N ALA A 21 12.05 -5.51 -32.44
CA ALA A 21 11.79 -4.11 -32.12
C ALA A 21 11.28 -3.32 -33.33
N ALA A 22 11.81 -3.60 -34.53
CA ALA A 22 11.36 -2.99 -35.77
C ALA A 22 9.92 -3.39 -36.13
N SER A 23 9.53 -4.66 -35.94
CA SER A 23 8.13 -5.09 -36.20
C SER A 23 7.13 -4.45 -35.24
N LEU A 24 7.55 -4.24 -33.98
CA LEU A 24 6.75 -3.58 -32.94
C LEU A 24 6.75 -2.04 -33.02
N GLY A 25 7.57 -1.42 -33.87
CA GLY A 25 7.76 0.04 -33.88
C GLY A 25 8.36 0.59 -32.57
N ARG A 26 9.18 -0.20 -31.87
CA ARG A 26 9.80 0.16 -30.58
C ARG A 26 11.33 0.26 -30.72
N ALA A 27 11.94 0.99 -29.78
CA ALA A 27 13.41 1.02 -29.69
C ALA A 27 13.95 -0.35 -29.25
N ALA A 28 15.00 -0.83 -29.93
CA ALA A 28 15.66 -2.10 -29.59
C ALA A 28 16.19 -2.13 -28.14
N SER A 29 16.56 -0.97 -27.58
CA SER A 29 16.99 -0.86 -26.18
C SER A 29 15.84 -1.11 -25.19
N THR A 30 14.60 -0.82 -25.55
CA THR A 30 13.42 -1.09 -24.72
C THR A 30 13.11 -2.57 -24.71
N VAL A 31 13.09 -3.23 -25.88
CA VAL A 31 12.89 -4.68 -25.99
C VAL A 31 14.01 -5.44 -25.29
N SER A 32 15.27 -5.04 -25.47
CA SER A 32 16.42 -5.67 -24.78
C SER A 32 16.31 -5.57 -23.26
N ARG A 33 16.01 -4.38 -22.72
CA ARG A 33 15.81 -4.19 -21.28
C ARG A 33 14.64 -4.99 -20.74
N ASP A 34 13.56 -5.10 -21.51
CA ASP A 34 12.39 -5.88 -21.12
C ASP A 34 12.70 -7.38 -21.07
N VAL A 35 13.38 -7.88 -22.11
CA VAL A 35 13.80 -9.29 -22.19
C VAL A 35 14.76 -9.64 -21.06
N GLN A 36 15.80 -8.84 -20.84
CA GLN A 36 16.77 -9.08 -19.78
C GLN A 36 16.15 -9.03 -18.38
N ARG A 37 15.17 -8.14 -18.18
CA ARG A 37 14.48 -7.99 -16.89
C ARG A 37 13.55 -9.16 -16.56
N ASN A 38 13.11 -9.91 -17.57
CA ASN A 38 12.11 -10.99 -17.43
C ASN A 38 12.69 -12.38 -17.78
N GLY A 39 13.97 -12.62 -17.43
CA GLY A 39 14.61 -13.94 -17.56
C GLY A 39 15.56 -14.09 -18.74
N GLY A 40 15.75 -13.05 -19.56
CA GLY A 40 16.67 -13.06 -20.69
C GLY A 40 16.11 -13.78 -21.92
N PRO A 41 16.86 -13.81 -23.04
CA PRO A 41 16.36 -14.26 -24.33
C PRO A 41 15.91 -15.73 -24.37
N GLN A 42 16.52 -16.60 -23.56
CA GLN A 42 16.25 -18.04 -23.54
C GLN A 42 15.03 -18.42 -22.68
N CYS A 43 14.69 -17.58 -21.69
CA CYS A 43 13.63 -17.87 -20.72
C CYS A 43 12.49 -16.85 -20.76
N TYR A 44 12.45 -15.97 -21.76
CA TYR A 44 11.45 -14.92 -21.86
C TYR A 44 10.05 -15.48 -22.12
N GLN A 45 9.12 -15.20 -21.21
CA GLN A 45 7.72 -15.58 -21.33
C GLN A 45 6.83 -14.34 -21.23
N ALA A 46 5.88 -14.21 -22.15
CA ALA A 46 5.02 -13.02 -22.24
C ALA A 46 4.12 -12.85 -21.00
N THR A 47 3.46 -13.92 -20.55
CA THR A 47 2.50 -13.87 -19.43
C THR A 47 3.16 -13.45 -18.10
N PRO A 48 4.29 -14.04 -17.66
CA PRO A 48 4.99 -13.58 -16.46
C PRO A 48 5.52 -12.15 -16.60
N ALA A 49 5.98 -11.77 -17.78
CA ALA A 49 6.49 -10.42 -18.05
C ALA A 49 5.38 -9.36 -17.94
N ASP A 50 4.18 -9.65 -18.47
CA ASP A 50 3.00 -8.80 -18.31
C ASP A 50 2.54 -8.74 -16.85
N GLN A 51 2.45 -9.88 -16.16
CA GLN A 51 2.09 -9.91 -14.73
C GLN A 51 3.06 -9.07 -13.90
N THR A 52 4.36 -9.19 -14.13
CA THR A 52 5.38 -8.41 -13.43
C THR A 52 5.25 -6.91 -13.73
N ALA A 53 4.86 -6.54 -14.96
CA ALA A 53 4.60 -5.15 -15.30
C ALA A 53 3.38 -4.60 -14.53
N TRP A 54 2.30 -5.38 -14.45
CA TRP A 54 1.13 -5.06 -13.63
C TRP A 54 1.48 -4.91 -12.16
N ASP A 55 2.27 -5.84 -11.61
CA ASP A 55 2.72 -5.81 -10.21
C ASP A 55 3.51 -4.55 -9.89
N ARG A 56 4.40 -4.15 -10.78
CA ARG A 56 5.18 -2.92 -10.65
C ARG A 56 4.32 -1.67 -10.84
N ALA A 57 3.30 -1.72 -11.69
CA ALA A 57 2.37 -0.61 -11.89
C ALA A 57 1.52 -0.35 -10.64
N ARG A 58 1.22 -1.39 -9.86
CA ARG A 58 0.45 -1.26 -8.61
C ARG A 58 1.07 -0.29 -7.59
N ARG A 59 2.39 -0.07 -7.62
CA ARG A 59 3.19 0.84 -6.73
C ARG A 59 2.51 1.19 -5.39
N PRO A 60 2.19 0.20 -4.54
CA PRO A 60 1.51 0.50 -3.28
C PRO A 60 2.49 1.26 -2.37
N LYS A 61 2.18 2.53 -2.07
CA LYS A 61 2.95 3.32 -1.10
C LYS A 61 2.65 2.75 0.30
N THR A 62 3.55 1.93 0.84
CA THR A 62 3.43 1.43 2.21
C THR A 62 3.33 2.61 3.17
N CYS A 63 2.21 2.75 3.88
CA CYS A 63 2.03 3.83 4.85
C CYS A 63 2.96 3.62 6.06
N LYS A 64 3.43 4.72 6.66
CA LYS A 64 4.39 4.71 7.78
C LYS A 64 3.95 3.79 8.93
N LEU A 65 2.64 3.72 9.20
CA LEU A 65 2.04 2.86 10.21
C LEU A 65 2.20 1.35 9.90
N MET A 66 2.22 0.94 8.63
CA MET A 66 2.49 -0.45 8.28
C MET A 66 3.97 -0.82 8.47
N ARG A 67 4.87 0.16 8.32
CA ARG A 67 6.32 -0.03 8.47
C ARG A 67 6.76 -0.02 9.95
N ASN A 68 6.11 0.80 10.79
CA ASN A 68 6.38 0.87 12.23
C ASN A 68 5.25 0.22 13.03
N ARG A 69 5.41 -1.07 13.36
CA ARG A 69 4.41 -1.85 14.11
C ARG A 69 4.22 -1.37 15.55
N ALA A 70 5.26 -0.83 16.19
CA ALA A 70 5.15 -0.30 17.55
C ALA A 70 4.24 0.94 17.56
N LEU A 71 4.45 1.86 16.61
CA LEU A 71 3.61 3.04 16.44
C LEU A 71 2.16 2.68 16.09
N ALA A 72 1.93 1.69 15.23
CA ALA A 72 0.59 1.23 14.91
C ALA A 72 -0.16 0.66 16.13
N ARG A 73 0.54 -0.06 17.02
CA ARG A 73 -0.05 -0.56 18.28
C ARG A 73 -0.43 0.59 19.21
N LEU A 74 0.43 1.60 19.36
CA LEU A 74 0.14 2.78 20.18
C LEU A 74 -1.09 3.54 19.66
N VAL A 75 -1.17 3.78 18.35
CA VAL A 75 -2.34 4.41 17.73
C VAL A 75 -3.60 3.57 17.96
N ALA A 76 -3.54 2.24 17.80
CA ALA A 76 -4.67 1.36 18.06
C ALA A 76 -5.13 1.40 19.53
N LEU A 77 -4.19 1.39 20.49
CA LEU A 77 -4.51 1.49 21.92
C LEU A 77 -5.17 2.82 22.28
N LYS A 78 -4.75 3.92 21.66
CA LYS A 78 -5.36 5.24 21.89
C LYS A 78 -6.73 5.38 21.23
N LEU A 79 -6.91 4.80 20.03
CA LEU A 79 -8.23 4.70 19.40
C LEU A 79 -9.22 3.89 20.25
N MET A 80 -8.76 2.81 20.92
CA MET A 80 -9.58 2.04 21.86
C MET A 80 -9.98 2.84 23.11
N GLN A 81 -9.21 3.86 23.47
CA GLN A 81 -9.50 4.77 24.57
C GLN A 81 -10.39 5.95 24.13
N PHE A 82 -10.97 5.90 22.93
CA PHE A 82 -11.82 6.95 22.35
C PHE A 82 -11.09 8.26 22.03
N TRP A 83 -9.78 8.22 21.82
CA TRP A 83 -9.03 9.41 21.39
C TRP A 83 -9.31 9.73 19.92
N SER A 84 -9.51 10.99 19.60
CA SER A 84 -9.62 11.44 18.21
C SER A 84 -8.27 11.31 17.50
N PRO A 85 -8.25 11.04 16.18
CA PRO A 85 -7.00 11.00 15.41
C PRO A 85 -6.14 12.27 15.53
N GLU A 86 -6.76 13.43 15.75
CA GLU A 86 -6.08 14.70 16.01
C GLU A 86 -5.41 14.71 17.39
N GLN A 87 -6.11 14.28 18.44
CA GLN A 87 -5.56 14.13 19.79
C GLN A 87 -4.39 13.14 19.81
N ILE A 88 -4.49 12.04 19.07
CA ILE A 88 -3.41 11.05 18.96
C ILE A 88 -2.19 11.65 18.28
N ALA A 89 -2.40 12.40 17.18
CA ALA A 89 -1.30 13.04 16.47
C ALA A 89 -0.59 14.09 17.34
N GLU A 90 -1.35 14.87 18.12
CA GLU A 90 -0.79 15.89 19.01
C GLU A 90 -0.05 15.26 20.19
N TRP A 91 -0.63 14.22 20.80
CA TRP A 91 0.04 13.46 21.85
C TRP A 91 1.35 12.81 21.40
N LEU A 92 1.39 12.30 20.17
CA LEU A 92 2.62 11.74 19.59
C LEU A 92 3.71 12.81 19.46
N LYS A 93 3.37 14.04 19.05
CA LYS A 93 4.34 15.15 18.99
C LYS A 93 4.88 15.53 20.37
N HIS A 94 4.02 15.58 21.39
CA HIS A 94 4.43 15.93 22.75
C HIS A 94 5.25 14.83 23.43
N THR A 95 4.91 13.56 23.20
CA THR A 95 5.56 12.41 23.85
C THR A 95 6.91 12.08 23.21
N TYR A 96 7.10 12.36 21.92
CA TYR A 96 8.31 12.04 21.16
C TYR A 96 8.83 13.25 20.35
N PRO A 97 9.36 14.30 21.01
CA PRO A 97 9.80 15.53 20.35
C PRO A 97 11.06 15.36 19.48
N ASP A 98 11.98 14.46 19.85
CA ASP A 98 13.29 14.30 19.19
C ASP A 98 13.28 13.36 17.97
N ASP A 99 12.17 12.67 17.73
CA ASP A 99 12.11 11.64 16.71
C ASP A 99 11.68 12.26 15.36
N GLN A 100 12.65 12.82 14.62
CA GLN A 100 12.44 13.53 13.34
C GLN A 100 11.70 12.69 12.27
N ASN A 101 11.59 11.38 12.46
CA ASN A 101 10.83 10.48 11.59
C ASN A 101 9.32 10.38 11.94
N ASN A 102 8.87 11.03 13.01
CA ASN A 102 7.71 10.61 13.81
C ASN A 102 6.53 11.59 14.05
N PRO A 103 6.17 12.55 13.16
CA PRO A 103 4.78 13.01 13.17
C PRO A 103 3.99 12.25 12.11
N VAL A 104 3.28 11.21 12.56
CA VAL A 104 2.15 10.68 11.80
C VAL A 104 1.02 11.71 11.91
N SER A 105 0.78 12.45 10.83
CA SER A 105 -0.37 13.36 10.74
C SER A 105 -1.68 12.61 11.01
N HIS A 106 -2.64 13.28 11.64
CA HIS A 106 -3.99 12.77 11.86
C HIS A 106 -4.63 12.26 10.55
N GLU A 107 -4.33 12.89 9.41
CA GLU A 107 -4.76 12.44 8.08
C GLU A 107 -4.28 11.02 7.75
N LYS A 108 -3.06 10.64 8.18
CA LYS A 108 -2.51 9.29 7.98
C LYS A 108 -3.21 8.27 8.86
N ILE A 109 -3.63 8.66 10.06
CA ILE A 109 -4.42 7.83 10.98
C ILE A 109 -5.81 7.59 10.35
N TYR A 110 -6.48 8.65 9.89
CA TYR A 110 -7.74 8.54 9.13
C TYR A 110 -7.61 7.64 7.90
N ARG A 111 -6.55 7.84 7.11
CA ARG A 111 -6.28 7.01 5.93
C ARG A 111 -6.06 5.55 6.29
N SER A 112 -5.41 5.23 7.41
CA SER A 112 -5.25 3.85 7.87
C SER A 112 -6.56 3.20 8.30
N LEU A 113 -7.47 3.95 8.93
CA LEU A 113 -8.80 3.47 9.28
C LEU A 113 -9.62 3.14 8.03
N PHE A 114 -9.49 3.97 6.98
CA PHE A 114 -10.28 3.83 5.75
C PHE A 114 -9.73 2.78 4.78
N ILE A 115 -8.41 2.58 4.72
CA ILE A 115 -7.78 1.54 3.88
C ILE A 115 -8.20 0.14 4.37
N GLN A 116 -8.39 -0.06 5.67
CA GLN A 116 -8.81 -1.34 6.25
C GLN A 116 -10.23 -1.73 5.82
N ALA A 117 -11.09 -0.77 5.46
CA ALA A 117 -12.46 -0.99 5.01
C ALA A 117 -12.59 -1.43 3.53
N ARG A 118 -11.54 -1.30 2.70
CA ARG A 118 -11.62 -1.55 1.24
C ARG A 118 -10.92 -2.82 0.72
N GLY A 119 -10.34 -3.68 1.56
CA GLY A 119 -9.81 -4.96 1.05
C GLY A 119 -8.76 -5.70 1.88
N ALA A 120 -8.84 -5.71 3.21
CA ALA A 120 -7.94 -6.56 4.01
C ALA A 120 -8.55 -7.98 4.20
N PRO A 121 -7.83 -9.07 3.88
CA PRO A 121 -8.20 -10.39 4.36
C PRO A 121 -8.19 -10.43 5.89
N LYS A 122 -9.15 -11.16 6.45
CA LYS A 122 -9.52 -11.21 7.88
C LYS A 122 -8.45 -11.79 8.83
N ASN A 123 -7.19 -11.90 8.41
CA ASN A 123 -6.15 -12.64 9.14
C ASN A 123 -5.07 -11.78 9.81
N MET A 124 -5.24 -10.46 9.93
CA MET A 124 -4.61 -9.76 11.05
C MET A 124 -5.55 -9.88 12.24
N THR A 125 -5.48 -11.01 12.92
CA THR A 125 -6.09 -11.22 14.23
C THR A 125 -5.51 -10.19 15.18
N PHE A 126 -6.19 -9.05 15.30
CA PHE A 126 -6.30 -8.36 16.57
C PHE A 126 -7.02 -9.35 17.49
N GLY A 127 -6.24 -10.20 18.15
CA GLY A 127 -6.73 -11.33 18.91
C GLY A 127 -7.71 -10.86 19.98
N ARG A 128 -8.95 -11.35 19.87
CA ARG A 128 -9.95 -11.49 20.95
C ARG A 128 -10.13 -10.25 21.85
N CYS A 129 -10.54 -9.12 21.27
CA CYS A 129 -11.27 -8.06 21.98
C CYS A 129 -12.05 -7.25 20.94
N ALA A 130 -12.98 -7.89 20.25
CA ALA A 130 -13.92 -7.21 19.38
C ALA A 130 -15.28 -7.89 19.48
N ASP A 131 -15.74 -8.08 20.72
CA ASP A 131 -17.17 -8.14 20.97
C ASP A 131 -17.62 -6.71 21.31
N PHE A 132 -17.49 -5.79 20.35
CA PHE A 132 -18.25 -4.56 20.36
C PHE A 132 -18.28 -3.95 18.96
N ARG A 133 -19.50 -3.81 18.47
CA ARG A 133 -19.91 -3.20 17.21
C ARG A 133 -19.20 -1.87 16.95
N ILE A 134 -18.10 -1.88 16.20
CA ILE A 134 -17.57 -0.64 15.60
C ILE A 134 -18.51 -0.17 14.47
N ARG A 135 -19.29 -1.08 13.85
CA ARG A 135 -20.15 -0.74 12.70
C ARG A 135 -21.53 -0.17 13.06
N ASP A 136 -22.15 -0.58 14.16
CA ASP A 136 -23.52 -0.13 14.49
C ASP A 136 -23.58 1.32 15.04
N ARG A 137 -22.44 1.93 15.37
CA ARG A 137 -22.38 3.31 15.90
C ARG A 137 -21.71 4.32 14.98
N LEU A 138 -20.93 3.86 13.99
CA LEU A 138 -20.42 4.73 12.91
C LEU A 138 -21.54 5.18 11.94
N GLY A 139 -22.71 4.55 11.96
CA GLY A 139 -23.90 4.99 11.22
C GLY A 139 -24.65 6.17 11.87
N ALA A 140 -24.30 6.57 13.10
CA ALA A 140 -25.01 7.62 13.84
C ALA A 140 -24.15 8.87 14.11
N PHE A 141 -22.87 8.87 13.76
CA PHE A 141 -21.97 10.00 14.04
C PHE A 141 -21.43 10.59 12.74
N SER A 142 -22.09 11.68 12.33
CA SER A 142 -21.63 12.61 11.28
C SER A 142 -20.15 12.96 11.46
N ALA A 143 -19.46 13.19 10.34
CA ALA A 143 -18.06 13.61 10.25
C ALA A 143 -17.73 14.94 10.98
N THR A 144 -18.68 15.54 11.67
CA THR A 144 -18.54 16.71 12.57
C THR A 144 -18.45 16.37 14.06
N GLY A 145 -18.69 15.12 14.48
CA GLY A 145 -18.89 14.77 15.90
C GLY A 145 -17.62 14.48 16.73
N TRP A 146 -16.43 14.56 16.16
CA TRP A 146 -15.17 14.27 16.88
C TRP A 146 -14.55 15.49 17.57
N CYS A 147 -15.04 16.71 17.30
CA CYS A 147 -14.41 17.95 17.80
C CYS A 147 -14.60 18.24 19.30
N ASP A 148 -15.62 17.69 19.97
CA ASP A 148 -16.05 18.19 21.29
C ASP A 148 -16.13 17.14 22.41
N GLN A 149 -15.48 15.97 22.27
CA GLN A 149 -15.39 15.03 23.39
C GLN A 149 -14.12 15.32 24.22
N PRO A 150 -14.25 15.73 25.50
CA PRO A 150 -13.09 15.84 26.37
C PRO A 150 -12.44 14.47 26.49
N GLY A 151 -11.19 14.37 26.03
CA GLY A 151 -10.40 13.14 26.19
C GLY A 151 -10.27 12.80 27.68
N PRO A 152 -10.06 11.51 28.03
CA PRO A 152 -9.85 11.14 29.43
C PRO A 152 -8.68 11.94 30.00
N ALA A 153 -8.87 12.49 31.20
CA ALA A 153 -7.86 13.29 31.90
C ALA A 153 -6.53 12.55 31.90
N VAL A 154 -5.52 13.17 31.30
CA VAL A 154 -4.15 12.64 31.26
C VAL A 154 -3.62 12.74 32.69
N VAL A 155 -3.35 11.59 33.31
CA VAL A 155 -2.63 11.47 34.59
C VAL A 155 -1.13 11.64 34.34
#